data_AF-A0A6J4T2K7-F1
#
_entry.id   AF-A0A6J4T2K7-F1
#
_cell.length_a   1.000
_cell.length_b   1.000
_cell.length_c   1.000
_cell.angle_alpha   90.00
_cell.angle_beta   90.00
_cell.angle_gamma   90.00
#
_symmetry.space_group_name_H-M   'P 1'
#
loop_
_entity.id
_entity.type
_entity.pdbx_description
1 polymer ?
#
loop_
_entity_poly.entity_id
_entity_poly.type
_entity_poly.pdbx_seq_one_letter_code
_entity_poly.pdbx_strand_id
1 'polypeptide(L)'
;MLSSTIGVEHALASHRLYTDGAEVLYDYGTQAVGDELVDLVVVGTQQHQFSNLVKDYLERIQYGADGWASAVRLPPYQHAEVTIDPEAAFGLPVLRGARVEDLVDRFQSGDSITEIAEDFEVPTAELEDVIRVATRASA
;
A
#
# COMPACT_ATOMS: atom_id res chain seq x y z
N MET A 1 22.60 0.44 -6.17
CA MET A 1 22.65 1.77 -5.51
C MET A 1 21.97 1.74 -4.14
N LEU A 2 20.68 1.39 -3.99
CA LEU A 2 20.13 0.92 -2.69
C LEU A 2 20.31 -0.59 -2.51
N SER A 3 20.15 -1.34 -3.61
CA SER A 3 20.31 -2.79 -3.67
C SER A 3 21.69 -3.30 -3.28
N SER A 4 22.73 -2.54 -3.59
CA SER A 4 24.13 -2.81 -3.24
C SER A 4 24.41 -2.62 -1.74
N THR A 5 23.67 -1.73 -1.08
CA THR A 5 23.92 -1.34 0.32
C THR A 5 23.07 -2.17 1.29
N ILE A 6 21.81 -2.43 0.94
CA ILE A 6 20.93 -3.36 1.68
C ILE A 6 21.27 -4.83 1.32
N GLY A 7 21.97 -5.05 0.21
CA GLY A 7 22.42 -6.38 -0.24
C GLY A 7 21.30 -7.22 -0.88
N VAL A 8 20.26 -6.57 -1.42
CA VAL A 8 19.08 -7.22 -1.99
C VAL A 8 18.69 -6.53 -3.30
N GLU A 9 18.42 -7.30 -4.35
CA GLU A 9 18.20 -6.77 -5.71
C GLU A 9 17.01 -5.78 -5.78
N HIS A 10 15.90 -6.12 -5.12
CA HIS A 10 14.68 -5.31 -5.07
C HIS A 10 14.47 -4.64 -3.71
N ALA A 11 15.45 -3.86 -3.24
CA ALA A 11 15.43 -3.21 -1.93
C ALA A 11 14.08 -2.60 -1.49
N LEU A 12 13.37 -1.90 -2.38
CA LEU A 12 12.07 -1.29 -2.08
C LEU A 12 10.94 -2.28 -1.78
N ALA A 13 11.05 -3.51 -2.28
CA ALA A 13 10.09 -4.59 -2.06
C ALA A 13 10.50 -5.53 -0.92
N SER A 14 11.69 -5.37 -0.32
CA SER A 14 12.16 -6.25 0.74
C SER A 14 11.64 -5.82 2.10
N HIS A 15 11.22 -6.77 2.94
CA HIS A 15 10.90 -6.51 4.34
C HIS A 15 12.10 -5.93 5.11
N ARG A 16 13.33 -6.22 4.66
CA ARG A 16 14.54 -5.65 5.27
C ARG A 16 14.65 -4.14 5.14
N LEU A 17 14.02 -3.54 4.12
CA LEU A 17 13.95 -2.08 4.05
C LEU A 17 13.10 -1.51 5.18
N TYR A 18 12.01 -2.17 5.56
CA TYR A 18 11.17 -1.71 6.66
C TYR A 18 11.91 -1.74 8.00
N THR A 19 12.69 -2.80 8.26
CA THR A 19 13.37 -2.97 9.54
C THR A 19 14.69 -2.22 9.63
N ASP A 20 15.47 -2.20 8.56
CA ASP A 20 16.88 -1.77 8.57
C ASP A 20 17.12 -0.55 7.66
N GLY A 21 16.13 -0.16 6.85
CA GLY A 21 16.30 0.79 5.75
C GLY A 21 16.49 2.25 6.15
N ALA A 22 16.01 2.64 7.34
CA ALA A 22 16.08 4.03 7.81
C ALA A 22 17.53 4.49 8.03
N GLU A 23 18.36 3.63 8.64
CA GLU A 23 19.79 3.90 8.85
C GLU A 23 20.54 3.95 7.51
N VAL A 24 20.25 3.00 6.61
CA VAL A 24 20.87 2.96 5.27
C VAL A 24 20.53 4.19 4.44
N LEU A 25 19.27 4.65 4.48
CA LEU A 25 18.84 5.85 3.75
C LEU A 25 19.45 7.13 4.33
N TYR A 26 19.64 7.21 5.65
CA TYR A 26 20.32 8.34 6.29
C TYR A 26 21.80 8.39 5.95
N ASP A 27 22.52 7.26 6.06
CA ASP A 27 23.93 7.17 5.71
C ASP A 27 24.16 7.53 4.24
N TYR A 28 23.23 7.13 3.36
CA TYR A 28 23.31 7.50 1.96
C TYR A 28 22.95 8.97 1.72
N GLY A 29 21.89 9.50 2.33
CA GLY A 29 21.50 10.92 2.17
C GLY A 29 22.51 11.92 2.74
N THR A 30 23.33 11.50 3.69
CA THR A 30 24.45 12.31 4.21
C THR A 30 25.72 12.22 3.35
N GLN A 31 25.93 11.11 2.63
CA GLN A 31 27.08 10.92 1.73
C GLN A 31 26.82 11.38 0.30
N ALA A 32 25.60 11.23 -0.19
CA ALA A 32 25.13 11.69 -1.49
C ALA A 32 24.52 13.08 -1.34
N VAL A 33 24.95 14.03 -2.16
CA VAL A 33 24.62 15.47 -2.04
C VAL A 33 23.14 15.74 -2.37
N GLY A 34 22.22 15.40 -1.48
CA GLY A 34 20.78 15.64 -1.64
C GLY A 34 20.03 15.60 -0.30
N ASP A 35 19.62 16.79 0.18
CA ASP A 35 18.85 16.97 1.42
C ASP A 35 17.54 16.16 1.46
N GLU A 36 16.94 15.88 0.29
CA GLU A 36 15.61 15.25 0.17
C GLU A 36 15.54 13.83 0.77
N LEU A 37 16.64 13.09 0.83
CA LEU A 37 16.67 11.75 1.44
C LEU A 37 16.75 11.79 2.97
N VAL A 38 17.30 12.88 3.52
CA VAL A 38 17.34 13.10 4.97
C VAL A 38 15.92 13.29 5.49
N ASP A 39 15.03 13.94 4.72
CA ASP A 39 13.62 14.17 5.11
C ASP A 39 12.79 12.88 5.23
N LEU A 40 13.24 11.77 4.65
CA LEU A 40 12.59 10.46 4.80
C LEU A 40 12.83 9.85 6.18
N VAL A 41 13.79 10.38 6.94
CA VAL A 41 14.32 9.79 8.16
C VAL A 41 14.41 10.82 9.28
N VAL A 42 13.98 10.45 10.48
CA VAL A 42 14.06 11.27 11.71
C VAL A 42 15.01 10.65 12.72
N VAL A 43 15.66 11.48 13.54
CA VAL A 43 16.51 11.02 14.64
C VAL A 43 15.62 10.59 15.81
N GLY A 44 15.59 9.30 16.12
CA GLY A 44 14.90 8.73 17.26
C GLY A 44 15.77 8.69 18.53
N THR A 45 15.32 7.95 19.54
CA THR A 45 15.94 7.89 20.88
C THR A 45 17.34 7.27 20.94
N GLN A 46 17.84 6.70 19.83
CA GLN A 46 19.18 6.13 19.67
C GLN A 46 19.51 5.67 18.24
N GLN A 47 18.53 5.70 17.32
CA GLN A 47 18.66 5.25 15.93
C GLN A 47 17.80 6.12 15.01
N HIS A 48 18.16 6.12 13.72
CA HIS A 48 17.38 6.71 12.64
C HIS A 48 16.10 5.91 12.38
N GLN A 49 14.97 6.59 12.24
CA GLN A 49 13.66 5.98 11.98
C GLN A 49 13.02 6.64 10.77
N PHE A 50 12.22 5.90 10.00
CA PHE A 50 11.40 6.53 8.97
C PHE A 50 10.49 7.61 9.57
N SER A 51 10.27 8.68 8.81
CA SER A 51 9.24 9.65 9.16
C SER A 51 7.88 8.94 9.31
N ASN A 52 6.99 9.46 10.16
CA ASN A 52 5.68 8.86 10.39
C ASN A 52 4.92 8.67 9.07
N LEU A 53 5.04 9.63 8.13
CA LEU A 53 4.44 9.52 6.81
C LEU A 53 4.95 8.27 6.07
N VAL A 54 6.26 8.09 5.97
CA VAL A 54 6.84 6.92 5.27
C VAL A 54 6.47 5.63 6.00
N LYS A 55 6.53 5.63 7.33
CA LYS A 55 6.14 4.48 8.14
C LYS A 55 4.70 4.06 7.89
N ASP A 56 3.76 5.00 7.84
CA ASP A 56 2.35 4.72 7.54
C ASP A 56 2.21 4.01 6.19
N TYR A 57 2.99 4.39 5.17
CA TYR A 57 2.95 3.73 3.86
C TYR A 57 3.59 2.34 3.88
N LEU A 58 4.70 2.15 4.60
CA LEU A 58 5.34 0.84 4.71
C LEU A 58 4.48 -0.17 5.48
N GLU A 59 3.73 0.26 6.50
CA GLU A 59 2.79 -0.59 7.26
C GLU A 59 1.64 -1.15 6.40
N ARG A 60 1.43 -0.61 5.19
CA ARG A 60 0.42 -1.10 4.25
C ARG A 60 0.90 -2.28 3.40
N ILE A 61 2.19 -2.61 3.44
CA ILE A 61 2.79 -3.69 2.67
C ILE A 61 2.71 -4.98 3.49
N GLN A 62 2.11 -6.02 2.91
CA GLN A 62 2.20 -7.38 3.42
C GLN A 62 3.42 -8.05 2.80
N TYR A 63 4.16 -8.78 3.63
CA TYR A 63 5.36 -9.49 3.20
C TYR A 63 5.14 -11.00 3.28
N GLY A 64 5.57 -11.71 2.24
CA GLY A 64 5.56 -13.15 2.17
C GLY A 64 6.61 -13.79 3.08
N ALA A 65 6.55 -15.12 3.21
CA ALA A 65 7.52 -15.89 3.99
C ALA A 65 8.95 -15.83 3.43
N ASP A 66 9.10 -15.45 2.16
CA ASP A 66 10.35 -15.20 1.46
C ASP A 66 10.95 -13.81 1.75
N GLY A 67 10.23 -12.97 2.51
CA GLY A 67 10.66 -11.62 2.89
C GLY A 67 10.43 -10.56 1.82
N TRP A 68 9.66 -10.86 0.78
CA TRP A 68 9.30 -9.92 -0.29
C TRP A 68 7.85 -9.46 -0.17
N ALA A 69 7.57 -8.25 -0.67
CA ALA A 69 6.22 -7.71 -0.71
C ALA A 69 5.30 -8.65 -1.52
N SER A 70 4.25 -9.17 -0.88
CA SER A 70 3.28 -10.07 -1.48
C SER A 70 1.96 -9.37 -1.78
N ALA A 71 1.58 -8.37 -0.99
CA ALA A 71 0.38 -7.57 -1.24
C ALA A 71 0.53 -6.16 -0.67
N VAL A 72 -0.29 -5.22 -1.17
CA VAL A 72 -0.31 -3.83 -0.69
C VAL A 72 -1.75 -3.39 -0.44
N ARG A 73 -2.02 -2.84 0.74
CA ARG A 73 -3.28 -2.15 1.04
C ARG A 73 -3.28 -0.75 0.44
N LEU A 74 -4.32 -0.41 -0.31
CA LEU A 74 -4.42 0.89 -1.00
C LEU A 74 -4.80 2.02 -0.03
N PRO A 75 -4.06 3.16 -0.01
CA PRO A 75 -4.28 4.27 0.92
C PRO A 75 -5.61 5.06 0.83
N PRO A 76 -6.26 5.24 -0.33
CA PRO A 76 -7.35 6.22 -0.44
C PRO A 76 -8.67 5.76 0.19
N TYR A 77 -8.78 4.49 0.58
CA TYR A 77 -9.96 3.89 1.19
C TYR A 77 -9.90 4.04 2.72
N GLN A 78 -10.97 4.60 3.30
CA GLN A 78 -11.06 4.92 4.73
C GLN A 78 -11.66 3.77 5.56
N HIS A 79 -12.60 3.03 4.96
CA HIS A 79 -13.34 1.94 5.58
C HIS A 79 -13.03 0.62 4.88
N ALA A 80 -12.85 0.63 3.56
CA ALA A 80 -12.59 -0.57 2.79
C ALA A 80 -11.12 -1.00 2.86
N GLU A 81 -10.89 -2.28 3.14
CA GLU A 81 -9.58 -2.90 3.01
C GLU A 81 -9.37 -3.38 1.57
N VAL A 82 -9.09 -2.43 0.68
CA VAL A 82 -8.74 -2.75 -0.71
C VAL A 82 -7.26 -3.10 -0.80
N THR A 83 -6.98 -4.24 -1.41
CA THR A 83 -5.62 -4.76 -1.56
C THR A 83 -5.27 -5.02 -3.02
N ILE A 84 -3.99 -4.97 -3.34
CA ILE A 84 -3.42 -5.49 -4.58
C ILE A 84 -2.53 -6.66 -4.20
N ASP A 85 -2.82 -7.83 -4.75
CA ASP A 85 -2.05 -9.07 -4.61
C ASP A 85 -1.83 -9.64 -6.03
N PRO A 86 -0.58 -9.78 -6.51
CA PRO A 86 -0.30 -10.32 -7.84
C PRO A 86 -0.85 -11.73 -8.08
N GLU A 87 -1.02 -12.53 -7.03
CA GLU A 87 -1.54 -13.91 -7.12
C GLU A 87 -3.08 -13.96 -7.15
N ALA A 88 -3.76 -12.87 -6.78
CA ALA A 88 -5.21 -12.74 -6.79
C ALA A 88 -5.68 -11.75 -7.87
N ALA A 89 -6.75 -12.11 -8.60
CA ALA A 89 -7.36 -11.22 -9.61
C ALA A 89 -6.35 -10.58 -10.59
N PHE A 90 -5.23 -11.25 -10.86
CA PHE A 90 -4.13 -10.75 -11.72
C PHE A 90 -3.53 -9.41 -11.26
N GLY A 91 -3.49 -9.15 -9.95
CA GLY A 91 -2.98 -7.90 -9.40
C GLY A 91 -3.93 -6.70 -9.55
N LEU A 92 -5.20 -6.94 -9.86
CA LEU A 92 -6.22 -5.90 -9.83
C LEU A 92 -6.63 -5.59 -8.37
N PRO A 93 -7.09 -4.37 -8.07
CA PRO A 93 -7.59 -4.03 -6.74
C PRO A 93 -8.79 -4.89 -6.33
N VAL A 94 -8.72 -5.47 -5.14
CA VAL A 94 -9.73 -6.40 -4.62
C VAL A 94 -10.22 -5.96 -3.24
N LEU A 95 -11.53 -6.03 -3.02
CA LEU A 95 -12.18 -5.93 -1.71
C LEU A 95 -12.83 -7.27 -1.38
N ARG A 96 -12.36 -7.95 -0.33
CA ARG A 96 -12.93 -9.23 0.14
C ARG A 96 -13.12 -10.29 -0.97
N GLY A 97 -12.22 -10.32 -1.95
CA GLY A 97 -12.29 -11.24 -3.09
C GLY A 97 -13.07 -10.72 -4.30
N ALA A 98 -13.85 -9.64 -4.16
CA ALA A 98 -14.50 -8.94 -5.26
C ALA A 98 -13.56 -7.93 -5.91
N ARG A 99 -13.45 -7.93 -7.24
CA ARG A 99 -12.67 -6.90 -7.93
C ARG A 99 -13.38 -5.56 -7.77
N VAL A 100 -12.62 -4.52 -7.49
CA VAL A 100 -13.17 -3.16 -7.38
C VAL A 100 -13.90 -2.75 -8.66
N GLU A 101 -13.40 -3.16 -9.83
CA GLU A 101 -14.07 -2.89 -11.10
C GLU A 101 -15.47 -3.53 -11.19
N ASP A 102 -15.64 -4.77 -10.72
CA ASP A 102 -16.94 -5.45 -10.77
C ASP A 102 -17.99 -4.75 -9.89
N LEU A 103 -17.57 -4.27 -8.72
CA LEU A 103 -18.41 -3.50 -7.80
C LEU A 103 -18.84 -2.16 -8.41
N VAL A 104 -17.89 -1.46 -9.05
CA VAL A 104 -18.12 -0.17 -9.68
C VAL A 104 -19.00 -0.31 -10.92
N ASP A 105 -18.75 -1.32 -11.75
CA ASP A 105 -19.51 -1.57 -12.98
C ASP A 105 -20.97 -1.87 -12.68
N ARG A 106 -21.26 -2.65 -11.62
CA ARG A 106 -22.64 -2.88 -11.18
C ARG A 106 -23.33 -1.62 -10.69
N PHE A 107 -22.65 -0.83 -9.88
CA PHE A 107 -23.20 0.45 -9.43
C PHE A 107 -23.50 1.39 -10.61
N GLN A 108 -22.59 1.48 -11.58
CA GLN A 108 -22.78 2.29 -12.79
C GLN A 108 -23.88 1.75 -13.70
N SER A 109 -24.15 0.45 -13.65
CA SER A 109 -25.25 -0.21 -14.38
C SER A 109 -26.63 0.03 -13.73
N GLY A 110 -26.67 0.59 -12.52
CA GLY A 110 -27.89 1.00 -11.84
C GLY A 110 -28.30 0.11 -10.66
N ASP A 111 -27.51 -0.91 -10.32
CA ASP A 111 -27.76 -1.75 -9.15
C ASP A 111 -27.62 -0.92 -7.86
N SER A 112 -28.44 -1.21 -6.85
CA SER A 112 -28.35 -0.50 -5.57
C SER A 112 -27.17 -0.98 -4.73
N ILE A 113 -26.65 -0.12 -3.85
CA ILE A 113 -25.54 -0.47 -2.94
C ILE A 113 -25.90 -1.68 -2.08
N THR A 114 -27.15 -1.78 -1.61
CA THR A 114 -27.60 -2.92 -0.80
C THR A 114 -27.55 -4.23 -1.58
N GLU A 115 -28.02 -4.25 -2.82
CA GLU A 115 -28.00 -5.45 -3.67
C GLU A 115 -26.56 -5.91 -3.95
N ILE A 116 -25.66 -4.97 -4.30
CA ILE A 116 -24.25 -5.29 -4.56
C ILE A 116 -23.57 -5.78 -3.28
N ALA A 117 -23.81 -5.13 -2.14
CA ALA A 117 -23.26 -5.52 -0.85
C ALA A 117 -23.67 -6.95 -0.46
N GLU A 118 -24.93 -7.31 -0.68
CA GLU A 118 -25.45 -8.65 -0.44
C GLU A 118 -24.82 -9.68 -1.40
N ASP A 119 -24.76 -9.39 -2.70
CA ASP A 119 -24.25 -10.31 -3.72
C ASP A 119 -22.76 -10.63 -3.56
N PHE A 120 -21.96 -9.65 -3.13
CA PHE A 120 -20.51 -9.82 -2.93
C PHE A 120 -20.12 -10.07 -1.46
N GLU A 121 -21.09 -10.18 -0.55
CA GLU A 121 -20.86 -10.36 0.89
C GLU A 121 -19.94 -9.27 1.49
N VAL A 122 -20.10 -8.02 1.02
CA VAL A 122 -19.30 -6.86 1.44
C VAL A 122 -20.13 -5.95 2.35
N PRO A 123 -19.60 -5.45 3.48
CA PRO A 123 -20.30 -4.46 4.29
C PRO A 123 -20.62 -3.19 3.49
N THR A 124 -21.85 -2.68 3.60
CA THR A 124 -22.32 -1.48 2.88
C THR A 124 -21.37 -0.29 3.02
N ALA A 125 -20.82 -0.06 4.23
CA ALA A 125 -19.87 1.04 4.48
C ALA A 125 -18.54 0.88 3.71
N GLU A 126 -18.06 -0.35 3.52
CA GLU A 126 -16.87 -0.61 2.70
C GLU A 126 -17.19 -0.41 1.22
N LEU A 127 -18.35 -0.86 0.76
CA LEU A 127 -18.77 -0.66 -0.63
C LEU A 127 -18.97 0.82 -0.95
N GLU A 128 -19.66 1.58 -0.10
CA GLU A 128 -19.82 3.03 -0.24
C GLU A 128 -18.48 3.76 -0.35
N ASP A 129 -17.50 3.36 0.47
CA ASP A 129 -16.15 3.90 0.43
C ASP A 129 -15.45 3.59 -0.89
N VAL A 130 -15.57 2.35 -1.38
CA VAL A 130 -15.03 1.96 -2.69
C VAL A 130 -15.63 2.80 -3.81
N ILE A 131 -16.97 2.89 -3.88
CA ILE A 131 -17.67 3.66 -4.90
C ILE A 131 -17.27 5.14 -4.83
N ARG A 132 -17.21 5.73 -3.63
CA ARG A 132 -16.80 7.12 -3.42
C ARG A 132 -15.40 7.40 -3.95
N VAL A 133 -14.44 6.50 -3.69
CA VAL A 133 -13.05 6.67 -4.13
C VAL A 133 -12.93 6.47 -5.64
N ALA A 134 -13.51 5.39 -6.17
CA ALA A 134 -13.41 5.03 -7.58
C ALA A 134 -14.07 6.07 -8.49
N THR A 135 -15.26 6.58 -8.12
CA THR A 135 -15.98 7.57 -8.93
C THR A 135 -15.33 8.96 -8.91
N ARG A 136 -14.62 9.32 -7.83
CA ARG A 136 -13.81 10.56 -7.79
C ARG A 136 -12.60 10.50 -8.71
N ALA A 137 -12.01 9.32 -8.90
CA ALA A 137 -10.85 9.15 -9.77
C ALA A 137 -11.22 9.20 -11.27
N SER A 138 -12.50 9.01 -11.61
CA SER A 138 -13.01 9.06 -12.99
C SER A 138 -13.54 10.43 -13.43
N ALA A 139 -13.57 11.43 -12.54
CA ALA A 139 -14.06 12.79 -12.79
C ALA A 139 -12.91 13.76 -13.07
#